data_AF-X0ZMQ0-F1
#
_entry.id   AF-X0ZMQ0-F1
#
_cell.length_a   1.000
_cell.length_b   1.000
_cell.length_c   1.000
_cell.angle_alpha   90.00
_cell.angle_beta   90.00
_cell.angle_gamma   90.00
#
_symmetry.space_group_name_H-M   'P 1'
#
loop_
_entity.id
_entity.type
_entity.pdbx_description
1 polymer ?
#
loop_
_entity_poly.entity_id
_entity_poly.type
_entity_poly.pdbx_seq_one_letter_code
_entity_poly.pdbx_strand_id
1 'polypeptide(L)' 'MVDVKKVTKLLGEIVSPARVSDKDFDLIPYSRDLSPAKQKLPTHVVIPETREEFKAF' A
#
# COMPACT_ATOMS: atom_id res chain seq x y z
N MET A 1 -4.66 17.82 3.03
CA MET A 1 -4.32 16.60 3.79
C MET A 1 -5.09 15.45 3.15
N VAL A 2 -4.44 14.34 2.81
CA VAL A 2 -5.11 13.20 2.16
C VAL A 2 -5.90 12.42 3.21
N ASP A 3 -7.15 12.07 2.91
CA ASP A 3 -7.98 11.23 3.77
C ASP A 3 -7.57 9.75 3.61
N VAL A 4 -6.72 9.29 4.52
CA VAL A 4 -6.19 7.93 4.54
C VAL A 4 -7.31 6.90 4.53
N LYS A 5 -8.36 7.08 5.34
CA LYS A 5 -9.46 6.11 5.43
C LYS A 5 -10.22 5.99 4.12
N LYS A 6 -10.45 7.12 3.43
CA LYS A 6 -11.08 7.11 2.11
C LYS A 6 -10.22 6.38 1.09
N VAL A 7 -8.91 6.62 1.09
CA VAL A 7 -7.97 5.96 0.17
C VAL A 7 -7.88 4.47 0.45
N THR A 8 -7.71 4.04 1.71
CA THR A 8 -7.72 2.63 2.12
C THR A 8 -8.98 1.92 1.64
N LYS A 9 -10.15 2.57 1.78
CA LYS A 9 -11.42 2.01 1.29
C LYS A 9 -11.41 1.81 -0.23
N LEU A 10 -11.03 2.83 -1.00
CA LEU A 10 -11.00 2.76 -2.47
C LEU A 10 -10.01 1.71 -2.98
N LEU A 11 -8.83 1.62 -2.37
CA LEU A 11 -7.84 0.58 -2.71
C LEU A 11 -8.38 -0.82 -2.37
N GLY A 12 -9.07 -0.96 -1.24
CA GLY A 12 -9.69 -2.23 -0.82
C GLY A 12 -10.83 -2.68 -1.73
N GLU A 13 -11.51 -1.76 -2.42
CA GLU A 13 -12.51 -2.09 -3.44
C GLU A 13 -11.88 -2.73 -4.69
N ILE A 14 -10.60 -2.45 -4.98
CA ILE A 14 -9.86 -3.00 -6.12
C ILE A 14 -9.26 -4.37 -5.80
N VAL A 15 -8.54 -4.50 -4.67
CA VAL A 15 -7.75 -5.70 -4.34
C VAL A 15 -8.23 -6.45 -3.10
N SER A 16 -9.46 -6.22 -2.61
CA SER A 16 -9.95 -6.69 -1.31
C SER A 16 -9.30 -5.98 -0.10
N PRO A 17 -10.06 -5.64 0.95
CA PRO A 17 -9.53 -4.98 2.17
C PRO A 17 -8.43 -5.77 2.89
N ALA A 18 -8.39 -7.10 2.74
CA ALA A 18 -7.37 -7.94 3.37
C ALA A 18 -5.97 -7.75 2.76
N ARG A 19 -5.87 -7.16 1.56
CA ARG A 19 -4.63 -6.95 0.81
C ARG A 19 -4.21 -5.47 0.73
N VAL A 20 -4.80 -4.63 1.58
CA VAL A 20 -4.43 -3.23 1.76
C VAL A 20 -4.12 -2.99 3.23
N SER A 21 -2.97 -2.38 3.54
CA SER A 21 -2.64 -1.97 4.91
C SER A 21 -2.10 -0.56 4.96
N ASP A 22 -2.60 0.21 5.93
CA ASP A 22 -2.13 1.53 6.35
C ASP A 22 -1.55 1.50 7.77
N LYS A 23 -1.34 0.30 8.35
CA LYS A 23 -0.86 0.13 9.72
C LYS A 23 0.66 0.27 9.79
N ASP A 24 1.15 1.13 10.67
CA ASP A 24 2.58 1.43 10.83
C ASP A 24 3.49 0.19 10.84
N PHE A 25 3.10 -0.87 11.56
CA PHE A 25 3.86 -2.12 11.64
C PHE A 25 4.05 -2.79 10.26
N ASP A 26 3.00 -2.78 9.44
CA ASP A 26 3.00 -3.40 8.12
C ASP A 26 3.74 -2.54 7.08
N LEU A 27 3.94 -1.24 7.34
CA LEU A 27 4.64 -0.31 6.43
C LEU A 27 6.18 -0.41 6.57
N ILE A 28 6.69 -0.78 7.74
CA ILE A 28 8.13 -0.84 8.03
C ILE A 28 8.90 -1.72 7.04
N PRO A 29 8.46 -2.96 6.72
CA PRO A 29 9.17 -3.82 5.78
C PRO A 29 9.32 -3.23 4.38
N TYR A 30 8.37 -2.38 3.96
CA TYR A 30 8.34 -1.76 2.63
C TYR A 30 8.98 -0.38 2.59
N SER A 31 9.54 0.08 3.72
CA SER A 31 10.14 1.41 3.82
C SER A 31 11.60 1.48 3.35
N ARG A 32 12.22 0.31 3.13
CA ARG A 32 13.62 0.17 2.72
C ARG A 32 13.72 -0.77 1.53
N ASP A 33 14.52 -0.36 0.56
CA ASP A 33 15.01 -1.25 -0.48
C ASP A 33 16.38 -1.84 -0.06
N LEU A 34 16.93 -2.73 -0.88
CA LEU A 34 18.24 -3.33 -0.65
C LEU A 34 19.40 -2.35 -0.94
N SER A 35 19.10 -1.10 -1.28
CA SER A 35 20.10 -0.10 -1.63
C SER A 35 20.55 0.72 -0.41
N PRO A 36 21.63 1.52 -0.52
CA PRO A 36 22.05 2.44 0.54
C PRO A 36 21.14 3.67 0.70
N ALA A 37 20.02 3.74 -0.03
CA ALA A 37 19.14 4.90 -0.02
C ALA A 37 18.50 5.14 1.35
N LYS A 38 18.12 6.39 1.60
CA LYS A 38 17.38 6.75 2.81
C LYS A 38 16.01 6.09 2.80
N GLN A 39 15.61 5.61 3.98
CA GLN A 39 14.28 5.05 4.23
C GLN A 39 13.18 6.04 3.83
N LYS A 40 12.16 5.54 3.11
CA LYS A 40 10.94 6.28 2.77
C LYS A 40 9.75 5.48 3.23
N LEU A 41 9.02 5.98 4.22
CA LEU A 41 7.81 5.30 4.70
C LEU A 41 6.67 5.47 3.68
N PRO A 42 6.11 4.37 3.15
CA PRO A 42 4.90 4.45 2.37
C PRO A 42 3.71 4.84 3.27
N THR A 43 2.61 5.30 2.67
CA THR A 43 1.36 5.53 3.41
C THR A 43 0.45 4.30 3.41
N HIS A 44 0.59 3.46 2.39
CA HIS A 44 -0.18 2.23 2.21
C HIS A 44 0.70 1.17 1.56
N VAL A 45 0.40 -0.09 1.86
CA VAL A 45 0.89 -1.26 1.14
C VAL A 45 -0.30 -1.93 0.48
N VAL A 46 -0.15 -2.29 -0.79
CA VAL A 46 -1.20 -2.89 -1.62
C VAL A 46 -0.64 -4.12 -2.30
N ILE A 47 -1.32 -5.28 -2.18
CA ILE A 47 -0.88 -6.55 -2.73
C ILE A 47 -1.86 -7.03 -3.81
N PRO A 48 -1.68 -6.61 -5.08
CA PRO A 48 -2.47 -7.15 -6.19
C PRO A 48 -2.06 -8.59 -6.52
N GLU A 49 -3.01 -9.38 -6.97
CA GLU A 49 -2.86 -10.79 -7.38
C GLU A 49 -3.06 -10.96 -8.89
N THR A 50 -3.76 -10.03 -9.53
CA THR A 50 -4.03 -10.07 -10.97
C THR A 50 -3.42 -8.88 -11.71
N ARG A 51 -3.23 -9.03 -13.02
CA ARG A 51 -2.77 -7.92 -13.87
C ARG A 51 -3.83 -6.85 -14.01
N GLU A 52 -5.09 -7.24 -13.95
CA GLU A 52 -6.26 -6.37 -14.03
C GLU A 52 -6.31 -5.44 -12.81
N GLU A 53 -6.06 -5.97 -11.61
CA GLU A 53 -5.91 -5.19 -10.39
C GLU A 53 -4.76 -4.18 -10.50
N PHE A 54 -3.61 -4.60 -11.02
CA PHE A 54 -2.46 -3.70 -11.20
C PHE A 54 -2.77 -2.53 -12.17
N LYS A 55 -3.59 -2.76 -13.20
CA LYS A 55 -4.00 -1.73 -14.18
C LYS A 55 -5.09 -0.78 -13.66
N ALA A 56 -5.75 -1.13 -12.56
CA ALA A 56 -6.81 -0.32 -11.98
C ALA A 56 -6.30 0.82 -11.08
N PHE A 57 -4.99 0.84 -10.80
CA PHE A 57 -4.28 1.93 -10.13
C PHE A 57 -3.74 2.96 -11.13
#